data_AF-A0A410DWZ0-F1
#
_entry.id   AF-A0A410DWZ0-F1
#
_cell.length_a   1.000
_cell.length_b   1.000
_cell.length_c   1.000
_cell.angle_alpha   90.00
_cell.angle_beta   90.00
_cell.angle_gamma   90.00
#
_symmetry.space_group_name_H-M   'P 1'
#
loop_
_entity.id
_entity.type
_entity.pdbx_description
1 polymer ?
#
loop_
_entity_poly.entity_id
_entity_poly.type
_entity_poly.pdbx_seq_one_letter_code
_entity_poly.pdbx_strand_id
1 'polypeptide(L)'
;MSIKKRLISGMLAFIMTFTIIPFSTVKAETEEQINAEALNNNTEGQEKPETNIISEITDKREKNVKYFLKEDKTYQAVVYPVPVHYLENGKWKDINNNLSDKKDEENGDILQNNSNEYSVKISKNTKAKKLVRIQKGQYEVSWNFKDANKTSKLVSAAKGTVGKALTKDDKKKVLDGISSQIEFNDIYMLQDENFDMIFR
;
A
#
# COMPACT_ATOMS: atom_id res chain seq x y z
N MET A 1 -11.87 -38.29 55.88
CA MET A 1 -11.24 -37.88 54.60
C MET A 1 -10.26 -36.74 54.90
N SER A 2 -8.96 -36.88 54.62
CA SER A 2 -7.94 -35.92 55.09
C SER A 2 -8.06 -34.54 54.40
N ILE A 3 -7.62 -33.48 55.09
CA ILE A 3 -7.68 -32.08 54.62
C ILE A 3 -7.14 -31.93 53.19
N LYS A 4 -6.05 -32.61 52.86
CA LYS A 4 -5.44 -32.62 51.52
C LYS A 4 -6.43 -33.05 50.42
N LYS A 5 -7.29 -34.05 50.68
CA LYS A 5 -8.31 -34.50 49.72
C LYS A 5 -9.47 -33.50 49.55
N ARG A 6 -9.80 -32.72 50.60
CA ARG A 6 -10.82 -31.66 50.53
C ARG A 6 -10.33 -30.46 49.70
N LEU A 7 -9.06 -30.07 49.84
CA LEU A 7 -8.44 -29.01 49.03
C LEU A 7 -8.36 -29.38 47.54
N ILE A 8 -7.93 -30.60 47.23
CA ILE A 8 -7.90 -31.12 45.84
C ILE A 8 -9.31 -31.16 45.24
N SER A 9 -10.32 -31.60 46.01
CA SER A 9 -11.72 -31.61 45.55
C SER A 9 -12.27 -30.20 45.27
N GLY A 10 -11.91 -29.20 46.09
CA GLY A 10 -12.31 -27.81 45.87
C GLY A 10 -11.69 -27.21 44.62
N MET A 11 -10.39 -27.46 44.39
CA MET A 11 -9.69 -27.00 43.19
C MET A 11 -10.28 -27.62 41.91
N LEU A 12 -10.63 -28.91 41.95
CA LEU A 12 -11.21 -29.61 40.80
C LEU A 12 -12.62 -29.10 40.45
N ALA A 13 -13.44 -28.78 41.47
CA ALA A 13 -14.76 -28.17 41.28
C ALA A 13 -14.66 -26.77 40.65
N PHE A 14 -13.68 -25.96 41.08
CA PHE A 14 -13.45 -24.62 40.53
C PHE A 14 -13.05 -24.68 39.03
N ILE A 15 -12.20 -25.63 38.65
CA ILE A 15 -11.80 -25.83 37.24
C ILE A 15 -13.00 -26.20 36.35
N MET A 16 -13.93 -27.04 36.83
CA MET A 16 -15.15 -27.38 36.07
C MET A 16 -16.09 -26.18 35.85
N THR A 17 -16.08 -25.16 36.73
CA THR A 17 -16.95 -23.98 36.53
C THR A 17 -16.48 -23.06 35.40
N PHE A 18 -15.20 -23.15 35.00
CA PHE A 18 -14.66 -22.34 33.90
C PHE A 18 -14.93 -22.90 32.49
N THR A 19 -15.39 -24.16 32.36
CA THR A 19 -15.58 -24.82 31.06
C THR A 19 -16.95 -24.58 30.42
N ILE A 20 -17.80 -23.72 31.00
CA ILE A 20 -19.20 -23.49 30.57
C ILE A 20 -19.41 -22.07 30.00
N ILE A 21 -18.35 -21.30 29.77
CA ILE A 21 -18.45 -20.02 29.04
C ILE A 21 -18.47 -20.34 27.54
N PRO A 22 -19.54 -20.01 26.79
CA PRO A 22 -19.55 -20.19 25.35
C PRO A 22 -18.53 -19.24 24.71
N PHE A 23 -17.48 -19.80 24.10
CA PHE A 23 -16.63 -19.06 23.17
C PHE A 23 -17.45 -18.76 21.91
N SER A 24 -18.04 -17.56 21.82
CA SER A 24 -18.69 -17.08 20.61
C SER A 24 -17.65 -16.94 19.49
N THR A 25 -17.60 -17.92 18.61
CA THR A 25 -16.75 -17.90 17.42
C THR A 25 -17.25 -16.83 16.45
N VAL A 26 -16.51 -15.74 16.27
CA VAL A 26 -16.63 -14.92 15.07
C VAL A 26 -16.11 -15.77 13.91
N LYS A 27 -17.03 -16.30 13.10
CA LYS A 27 -16.73 -17.06 11.89
C LYS A 27 -17.37 -16.33 10.72
N ALA A 28 -16.59 -16.08 9.68
CA ALA A 28 -17.07 -15.44 8.46
C ALA A 28 -17.78 -16.45 7.54
N GLU A 29 -18.54 -15.89 6.59
CA GLU A 29 -19.14 -16.50 5.38
C GLU A 29 -20.38 -17.40 5.63
N THR A 30 -21.58 -16.87 5.34
CA THR A 30 -22.46 -17.12 4.15
C THR A 30 -23.02 -18.56 4.09
N GLU A 31 -24.31 -18.83 3.82
CA GLU A 31 -25.47 -18.04 3.33
C GLU A 31 -26.68 -18.25 4.32
N GLU A 32 -27.96 -17.89 4.14
CA GLU A 32 -28.79 -17.29 3.08
C GLU A 32 -30.07 -16.67 3.75
N GLN A 33 -31.11 -16.34 2.96
CA GLN A 33 -32.52 -16.03 3.29
C GLN A 33 -32.85 -14.66 3.91
N ILE A 34 -33.30 -13.80 2.99
CA ILE A 34 -33.72 -12.41 3.15
C ILE A 34 -35.09 -12.35 3.84
N ASN A 35 -35.21 -11.61 4.95
CA ASN A 35 -36.50 -11.15 5.45
C ASN A 35 -36.55 -9.61 5.37
N ALA A 36 -37.11 -9.10 4.28
CA ALA A 36 -37.04 -7.69 3.90
C ALA A 36 -38.19 -6.87 4.51
N GLU A 37 -38.21 -6.66 5.82
CA GLU A 37 -39.19 -5.76 6.46
C GLU A 37 -38.78 -5.24 7.87
N ALA A 38 -37.50 -4.88 8.06
CA ALA A 38 -37.02 -4.33 9.35
C ALA A 38 -35.86 -3.32 9.26
N LEU A 39 -35.73 -2.55 8.17
CA LEU A 39 -34.74 -1.47 8.10
C LEU A 39 -35.24 -0.22 7.35
N ASN A 40 -36.39 0.32 7.78
CA ASN A 40 -36.77 1.70 7.46
C ASN A 40 -36.79 2.57 8.73
N ASN A 41 -35.66 2.56 9.45
CA ASN A 41 -35.29 3.67 10.31
C ASN A 41 -34.24 4.47 9.55
N ASN A 42 -34.70 5.37 8.68
CA ASN A 42 -33.89 6.48 8.20
C ASN A 42 -33.36 7.24 9.43
N THR A 43 -32.15 6.88 9.84
CA THR A 43 -31.38 7.72 10.75
C THR A 43 -30.78 8.79 9.84
N GLU A 44 -31.55 9.85 9.60
CA GLU A 44 -31.07 11.10 9.03
C GLU A 44 -30.04 11.69 10.01
N GLY A 45 -28.84 11.11 9.99
CA GLY A 45 -27.67 11.70 10.61
C GLY A 45 -27.45 13.01 9.89
N GLN A 46 -27.73 14.11 10.57
CA GLN A 46 -27.51 15.45 10.04
C GLN A 46 -26.11 15.50 9.43
N GLU A 47 -26.02 15.73 8.12
CA GLU A 47 -24.72 15.95 7.46
C GLU A 47 -24.12 17.22 8.06
N LYS A 48 -23.25 17.02 9.05
CA LYS A 48 -22.47 18.10 9.64
C LYS A 48 -21.65 18.71 8.49
N PRO A 49 -21.73 20.03 8.26
CA PRO A 49 -21.08 20.65 7.11
C PRO A 49 -19.60 20.26 7.05
N GLU A 50 -19.14 19.83 5.87
CA GLU A 50 -17.73 19.48 5.68
C GLU A 50 -16.87 20.71 5.95
N THR A 51 -16.13 20.67 7.06
CA THR A 51 -15.16 21.69 7.46
C THR A 51 -13.80 21.40 6.88
N ASN A 52 -13.00 22.43 6.60
CA ASN A 52 -11.76 22.22 5.84
C ASN A 52 -10.75 21.37 6.63
N ILE A 53 -9.95 20.61 5.90
CA ILE A 53 -8.75 19.96 6.42
C ILE A 53 -7.73 21.05 6.80
N ILE A 54 -7.20 20.97 8.00
CA ILE A 54 -6.02 21.73 8.42
C ILE A 54 -4.76 21.02 7.91
N SER A 55 -4.44 19.86 8.48
CA SER A 55 -3.18 19.13 8.28
C SER A 55 -3.32 17.61 8.39
N GLU A 56 -2.36 16.87 7.84
CA GLU A 56 -2.20 15.43 8.09
C GLU A 56 -1.66 15.17 9.51
N ILE A 57 -2.00 14.02 10.10
CA ILE A 57 -1.54 13.54 11.41
C ILE A 57 -0.61 12.35 11.17
N THR A 58 0.67 12.62 10.97
CA THR A 58 1.67 11.62 10.57
C THR A 58 1.84 10.47 11.57
N ASP A 59 1.60 10.72 12.86
CA ASP A 59 1.77 9.71 13.91
C ASP A 59 0.63 8.67 13.94
N LYS A 60 -0.49 8.94 13.22
CA LYS A 60 -1.61 8.01 13.04
C LYS A 60 -1.56 7.27 11.71
N ARG A 61 -0.49 7.39 10.93
CA ARG A 61 -0.37 6.70 9.63
C ARG A 61 -0.50 5.19 9.80
N GLU A 62 -1.18 4.58 8.84
CA GLU A 62 -1.22 3.13 8.65
C GLU A 62 -0.89 2.81 7.19
N LYS A 63 -0.57 1.56 6.87
CA LYS A 63 -0.15 1.11 5.53
C LYS A 63 -0.94 1.73 4.36
N ASN A 64 -2.26 1.83 4.51
CA ASN A 64 -3.21 2.30 3.49
C ASN A 64 -4.05 3.52 3.96
N VAL A 65 -3.74 4.16 5.10
CA VAL A 65 -4.62 5.18 5.71
C VAL A 65 -3.85 6.45 6.06
N LYS A 66 -4.39 7.61 5.67
CA LYS A 66 -3.98 8.94 6.14
C LYS A 66 -5.08 9.54 7.02
N TYR A 67 -4.69 10.12 8.16
CA TYR A 67 -5.58 10.83 9.06
C TYR A 67 -5.34 12.33 8.93
N PHE A 68 -6.43 13.10 8.88
CA PHE A 68 -6.41 14.56 8.74
C PHE A 68 -7.17 15.21 9.89
N LEU A 69 -6.62 16.28 10.45
CA LEU A 69 -7.30 17.17 11.39
C LEU A 69 -8.15 18.17 10.61
N LYS A 70 -9.42 18.36 10.97
CA LYS A 70 -10.31 19.37 10.40
C LYS A 70 -10.49 20.58 11.32
N GLU A 71 -11.02 21.69 10.78
CA GLU A 71 -11.28 22.93 11.54
C GLU A 71 -12.22 22.74 12.74
N ASP A 72 -13.17 21.81 12.66
CA ASP A 72 -14.07 21.45 13.76
C ASP A 72 -13.41 20.58 14.86
N LYS A 73 -12.08 20.39 14.78
CA LYS A 73 -11.24 19.53 15.64
C LYS A 73 -11.56 18.04 15.57
N THR A 74 -12.40 17.60 14.63
CA THR A 74 -12.61 16.17 14.36
C THR A 74 -11.53 15.64 13.41
N TYR A 75 -11.48 14.32 13.26
CA TYR A 75 -10.55 13.63 12.37
C TYR A 75 -11.29 13.07 11.14
N GLN A 76 -10.68 13.18 9.97
CA GLN A 76 -11.07 12.44 8.77
C GLN A 76 -10.01 11.37 8.48
N ALA A 77 -10.44 10.12 8.32
CA ALA A 77 -9.60 9.05 7.79
C ALA A 77 -9.84 8.93 6.27
N VAL A 78 -8.77 8.90 5.49
CA VAL A 78 -8.81 8.59 4.06
C VAL A 78 -8.13 7.25 3.86
N VAL A 79 -8.91 6.27 3.42
CA VAL A 79 -8.46 4.89 3.15
C VAL A 79 -8.22 4.73 1.66
N TYR A 80 -7.05 4.21 1.30
CA TYR A 80 -6.64 4.01 -0.09
C TYR A 80 -6.65 2.52 -0.47
N PRO A 81 -6.96 2.19 -1.73
CA PRO A 81 -7.07 0.79 -2.19
C PRO A 81 -5.72 0.08 -2.27
N VAL A 82 -4.60 0.82 -2.25
CA VAL A 82 -3.22 0.31 -2.30
C VAL A 82 -2.42 0.85 -1.12
N PRO A 83 -1.30 0.21 -0.76
CA PRO A 83 -0.35 0.78 0.21
C PRO A 83 0.13 2.16 -0.22
N VAL A 84 0.21 3.07 0.75
CA VAL A 84 0.65 4.46 0.56
C VAL A 84 1.78 4.82 1.50
N HIS A 85 1.97 4.02 2.56
CA HIS A 85 3.09 4.10 3.47
C HIS A 85 3.85 2.77 3.52
N TYR A 86 5.16 2.87 3.71
CA TYR A 86 6.03 1.75 4.08
C TYR A 86 6.59 1.95 5.49
N LEU A 87 6.88 0.85 6.18
CA LEU A 87 7.39 0.89 7.55
C LEU A 87 8.92 0.85 7.52
N GLU A 88 9.56 1.86 8.09
CA GLU A 88 11.02 1.93 8.21
C GLU A 88 11.39 2.33 9.65
N ASN A 89 12.23 1.52 10.32
CA ASN A 89 12.68 1.78 11.69
C ASN A 89 11.53 2.06 12.68
N GLY A 90 10.41 1.33 12.51
CA GLY A 90 9.20 1.48 13.34
C GLY A 90 8.33 2.70 13.03
N LYS A 91 8.62 3.47 11.96
CA LYS A 91 7.85 4.65 11.55
C LYS A 91 7.30 4.52 10.14
N TRP A 92 6.07 4.96 9.93
CA TRP A 92 5.43 4.99 8.61
C TRP A 92 5.90 6.19 7.78
N LYS A 93 6.46 5.91 6.61
CA LYS A 93 6.91 6.90 5.62
C LYS A 93 6.10 6.80 4.34
N ASP A 94 5.87 7.92 3.66
CA ASP A 94 5.18 7.93 2.37
C ASP A 94 5.97 7.14 1.31
N ILE A 95 5.25 6.31 0.56
CA ILE A 95 5.78 5.70 -0.66
C ILE A 95 5.95 6.80 -1.72
N ASN A 96 7.12 6.81 -2.33
CA ASN A 96 7.50 7.73 -3.40
C ASN A 96 8.22 6.91 -4.48
N ASN A 97 7.42 6.33 -5.36
CA ASN A 97 7.85 5.58 -6.54
C ASN A 97 8.20 6.48 -7.73
N ASN A 98 8.23 7.83 -7.56
CA ASN A 98 8.83 8.71 -8.55
C ASN A 98 10.28 8.30 -8.82
N LEU A 99 10.65 8.30 -10.09
CA LEU A 99 11.97 7.91 -10.55
C LEU A 99 12.90 9.12 -10.65
N SER A 100 14.16 8.92 -10.25
CA SER A 100 15.24 9.91 -10.35
C SER A 100 16.48 9.30 -11.00
N ASP A 101 17.21 10.12 -11.74
CA ASP A 101 18.48 9.75 -12.36
C ASP A 101 19.58 9.47 -11.34
N LYS A 102 20.29 8.35 -11.48
CA LYS A 102 21.44 7.97 -10.67
C LYS A 102 22.47 7.20 -11.48
N LYS A 103 23.65 7.00 -10.90
CA LYS A 103 24.66 6.06 -11.42
C LYS A 103 24.69 4.79 -10.57
N ASP A 104 24.87 3.67 -11.24
CA ASP A 104 25.03 2.33 -10.68
C ASP A 104 26.33 1.72 -11.21
N GLU A 105 27.06 1.02 -10.34
CA GLU A 105 28.37 0.46 -10.66
C GLU A 105 28.32 -0.68 -11.67
N GLU A 106 27.21 -1.45 -11.73
CA GLU A 106 27.02 -2.56 -12.67
C GLU A 106 26.50 -2.07 -14.03
N ASN A 107 25.64 -1.03 -14.02
CA ASN A 107 24.80 -0.67 -15.17
C ASN A 107 25.02 0.75 -15.74
N GLY A 108 25.88 1.57 -15.15
CA GLY A 108 26.08 2.97 -15.57
C GLY A 108 24.90 3.86 -15.19
N ASP A 109 24.36 4.62 -16.15
CA ASP A 109 23.24 5.52 -15.89
C ASP A 109 21.91 4.75 -15.75
N ILE A 110 21.21 4.98 -14.63
CA ILE A 110 19.96 4.32 -14.26
C ILE A 110 18.89 5.32 -13.81
N LEU A 111 17.64 4.88 -13.83
CA LEU A 111 16.55 5.43 -13.03
C LEU A 111 16.36 4.59 -11.77
N GLN A 112 16.12 5.24 -10.62
CA GLN A 112 15.76 4.57 -9.37
C GLN A 112 14.54 5.24 -8.72
N ASN A 113 13.66 4.46 -8.08
CA ASN A 113 12.62 5.01 -7.20
C ASN A 113 13.23 5.76 -5.99
N ASN A 114 12.47 6.73 -5.47
CA ASN A 114 12.96 7.62 -4.42
C ASN A 114 12.87 7.02 -3.01
N SER A 115 11.68 6.55 -2.59
CA SER A 115 11.44 6.04 -1.24
C SER A 115 10.38 4.94 -1.24
N ASN A 116 10.76 3.71 -0.87
CA ASN A 116 9.83 2.59 -0.64
C ASN A 116 10.54 1.52 0.21
N GLU A 117 9.83 0.48 0.66
CA GLU A 117 10.42 -0.71 1.31
C GLU A 117 11.27 -1.58 0.35
N TYR A 118 11.19 -1.31 -0.96
CA TYR A 118 12.00 -1.95 -2.00
C TYR A 118 12.61 -0.91 -2.95
N SER A 119 13.75 -1.27 -3.54
CA SER A 119 14.43 -0.47 -4.56
C SER A 119 14.12 -1.03 -5.94
N VAL A 120 13.61 -0.20 -6.84
CA VAL A 120 13.51 -0.47 -8.27
C VAL A 120 14.60 0.32 -8.99
N LYS A 121 15.50 -0.37 -9.69
CA LYS A 121 16.52 0.22 -10.56
C LYS A 121 16.27 -0.22 -12.00
N ILE A 122 16.33 0.72 -12.94
CA ILE A 122 16.10 0.47 -14.37
C ILE A 122 17.22 1.14 -15.16
N SER A 123 17.99 0.38 -15.94
CA SER A 123 19.08 0.93 -16.73
C SER A 123 18.56 1.71 -17.93
N LYS A 124 19.24 2.82 -18.25
CA LYS A 124 19.04 3.54 -19.52
C LYS A 124 19.66 2.79 -20.71
N ASN A 125 20.58 1.86 -20.43
CA ASN A 125 21.14 0.96 -21.43
C ASN A 125 20.25 -0.29 -21.56
N THR A 126 19.52 -0.38 -22.66
CA THR A 126 18.63 -1.52 -22.97
C THR A 126 19.35 -2.87 -23.09
N LYS A 127 20.69 -2.87 -23.23
CA LYS A 127 21.56 -4.07 -23.22
C LYS A 127 22.18 -4.39 -21.87
N ALA A 128 21.79 -3.69 -20.80
CA ALA A 128 22.23 -4.01 -19.45
C ALA A 128 21.89 -5.46 -19.08
N LYS A 129 22.84 -6.18 -18.48
CA LYS A 129 22.65 -7.57 -18.01
C LYS A 129 21.47 -7.68 -17.03
N LYS A 130 21.21 -6.61 -16.29
CA LYS A 130 20.02 -6.42 -15.45
C LYS A 130 19.35 -5.12 -15.87
N LEU A 131 18.53 -5.15 -16.93
CA LEU A 131 17.81 -3.97 -17.40
C LEU A 131 16.86 -3.45 -16.32
N VAL A 132 16.11 -4.36 -15.70
CA VAL A 132 15.28 -4.07 -14.52
C VAL A 132 15.79 -4.90 -13.35
N ARG A 133 15.87 -4.27 -12.18
CA ARG A 133 16.31 -4.87 -10.92
C ARG A 133 15.43 -4.38 -9.79
N ILE A 134 14.73 -5.29 -9.13
CA ILE A 134 13.92 -5.04 -7.94
C ILE A 134 14.61 -5.72 -6.76
N GLN A 135 14.91 -4.96 -5.71
CA GLN A 135 15.61 -5.46 -4.52
C GLN A 135 14.83 -5.11 -3.24
N LYS A 136 14.58 -6.10 -2.39
CA LYS A 136 13.97 -5.94 -1.07
C LYS A 136 14.82 -6.65 -0.01
N GLY A 137 15.57 -5.87 0.77
CA GLY A 137 16.59 -6.40 1.67
C GLY A 137 17.65 -7.20 0.91
N GLN A 138 17.79 -8.49 1.27
CA GLN A 138 18.72 -9.43 0.62
C GLN A 138 18.18 -10.10 -0.66
N TYR A 139 16.88 -9.95 -0.96
CA TYR A 139 16.26 -10.60 -2.11
C TYR A 139 16.29 -9.70 -3.34
N GLU A 140 16.60 -10.28 -4.50
CA GLU A 140 16.68 -9.59 -5.79
C GLU A 140 15.92 -10.39 -6.86
N VAL A 141 15.15 -9.66 -7.68
CA VAL A 141 14.63 -10.15 -8.96
C VAL A 141 15.18 -9.21 -10.04
N SER A 142 15.75 -9.77 -11.10
CA SER A 142 16.22 -8.97 -12.25
C SER A 142 16.03 -9.70 -13.57
N TRP A 143 15.86 -8.92 -14.63
CA TRP A 143 15.69 -9.43 -16.00
C TRP A 143 16.26 -8.45 -17.04
N ASN A 144 16.41 -8.94 -18.27
CA ASN A 144 16.82 -8.20 -19.45
C ASN A 144 16.09 -8.76 -20.68
N PHE A 145 16.20 -8.06 -21.82
CA PHE A 145 15.78 -8.59 -23.11
C PHE A 145 16.98 -9.23 -23.81
N LYS A 146 16.87 -10.53 -24.12
CA LYS A 146 17.96 -11.35 -24.66
C LYS A 146 18.57 -10.78 -25.95
N ASP A 147 17.73 -10.30 -26.84
CA ASP A 147 18.09 -9.89 -28.20
C ASP A 147 17.80 -8.38 -28.44
N ALA A 148 17.98 -7.57 -27.39
CA ALA A 148 17.75 -6.12 -27.43
C ALA A 148 18.49 -5.42 -28.58
N ASN A 149 17.79 -4.51 -29.26
CA ASN A 149 18.31 -3.71 -30.36
C ASN A 149 19.49 -2.80 -29.91
N LYS A 150 20.34 -2.40 -30.85
CA LYS A 150 21.45 -1.45 -30.59
C LYS A 150 20.98 0.00 -30.49
N THR A 151 19.82 0.32 -31.05
CA THR A 151 19.25 1.68 -31.05
C THR A 151 18.21 1.92 -29.96
N SER A 152 17.72 0.88 -29.29
CA SER A 152 16.62 0.98 -28.32
C SER A 152 17.00 1.86 -27.13
N LYS A 153 16.16 2.87 -26.88
CA LYS A 153 16.38 3.91 -25.86
C LYS A 153 15.18 4.00 -24.93
N LEU A 154 15.47 4.43 -23.70
CA LEU A 154 14.46 5.03 -22.84
C LEU A 154 13.93 6.30 -23.53
N VAL A 155 12.62 6.35 -23.77
CA VAL A 155 11.96 7.48 -24.45
C VAL A 155 11.28 8.41 -23.46
N SER A 156 10.57 7.85 -22.48
CA SER A 156 9.91 8.63 -21.45
C SER A 156 9.95 7.94 -20.08
N ALA A 157 9.92 8.77 -19.02
CA ALA A 157 9.71 8.33 -17.64
C ALA A 157 8.68 9.28 -17.01
N ALA A 158 7.44 8.81 -16.88
CA ALA A 158 6.30 9.59 -16.43
C ALA A 158 5.97 9.32 -14.96
N LYS A 159 5.69 10.38 -14.21
CA LYS A 159 5.15 10.29 -12.85
C LYS A 159 3.66 10.01 -12.91
N GLY A 160 3.17 9.11 -12.06
CA GLY A 160 1.72 8.96 -11.84
C GLY A 160 1.15 10.25 -11.27
N THR A 161 0.27 10.91 -12.02
CA THR A 161 -0.36 12.18 -11.65
C THR A 161 -1.89 12.08 -11.74
N VAL A 162 -2.59 12.74 -10.81
CA VAL A 162 -4.06 12.79 -10.80
C VAL A 162 -4.54 14.06 -11.51
N GLY A 163 -4.80 13.97 -12.81
CA GLY A 163 -5.10 15.11 -13.70
C GLY A 163 -6.48 15.76 -13.54
N LYS A 164 -6.97 15.99 -12.31
CA LYS A 164 -8.27 16.66 -12.07
C LYS A 164 -8.11 18.05 -11.44
N ALA A 165 -8.99 18.97 -11.84
CA ALA A 165 -9.22 20.21 -11.12
C ALA A 165 -9.91 19.89 -9.78
N LEU A 166 -9.12 19.88 -8.70
CA LEU A 166 -9.55 19.48 -7.37
C LEU A 166 -9.71 20.68 -6.43
N THR A 167 -10.58 20.53 -5.42
CA THR A 167 -10.72 21.49 -4.32
C THR A 167 -9.41 21.63 -3.53
N LYS A 168 -9.31 22.64 -2.66
CA LYS A 168 -8.12 22.82 -1.79
C LYS A 168 -7.87 21.60 -0.91
N ASP A 169 -8.93 20.93 -0.48
CA ASP A 169 -8.86 19.78 0.42
C ASP A 169 -8.65 18.46 -0.30
N ASP A 170 -9.29 18.25 -1.46
CA ASP A 170 -9.06 17.04 -2.23
C ASP A 170 -7.61 16.96 -2.73
N LYS A 171 -6.98 18.11 -3.01
CA LYS A 171 -5.52 18.19 -3.27
C LYS A 171 -4.67 17.67 -2.11
N LYS A 172 -5.12 17.77 -0.85
CA LYS A 172 -4.42 17.19 0.32
C LYS A 172 -4.61 15.67 0.44
N LYS A 173 -5.63 15.12 -0.23
CA LYS A 173 -5.94 13.69 -0.29
C LYS A 173 -5.31 13.01 -1.53
N VAL A 174 -4.74 13.76 -2.47
CA VAL A 174 -4.04 13.19 -3.64
C VAL A 174 -2.73 12.53 -3.21
N LEU A 175 -2.41 11.42 -3.87
CA LEU A 175 -1.14 10.71 -3.71
C LEU A 175 -0.32 10.83 -5.00
N ASP A 176 0.54 11.84 -5.06
CA ASP A 176 1.45 12.00 -6.18
C ASP A 176 2.65 11.05 -6.07
N GLY A 177 2.97 10.34 -7.15
CA GLY A 177 4.16 9.49 -7.20
C GLY A 177 4.07 8.13 -6.49
N ILE A 178 2.87 7.63 -6.20
CA ILE A 178 2.69 6.20 -5.82
C ILE A 178 3.04 5.27 -7.00
N SER A 179 2.96 5.77 -8.23
CA SER A 179 3.40 5.04 -9.41
C SER A 179 4.30 5.85 -10.33
N SER A 180 5.07 5.13 -11.15
CA SER A 180 5.78 5.67 -12.30
C SER A 180 5.69 4.69 -13.48
N GLN A 181 5.72 5.25 -14.68
CA GLN A 181 5.71 4.55 -15.95
C GLN A 181 7.00 4.85 -16.71
N ILE A 182 7.56 3.83 -17.37
CA ILE A 182 8.68 3.97 -18.29
C ILE A 182 8.29 3.36 -19.63
N GLU A 183 8.66 4.07 -20.69
CA GLU A 183 8.50 3.66 -22.08
C GLU A 183 9.89 3.48 -22.74
N PHE A 184 10.07 2.33 -23.38
CA PHE A 184 11.22 2.03 -24.24
C PHE A 184 10.73 1.74 -25.66
N ASN A 185 11.42 2.32 -26.65
CA ASN A 185 11.12 2.10 -28.07
C ASN A 185 12.18 1.21 -28.73
N ASP A 186 11.78 0.60 -29.85
CA ASP A 186 12.61 -0.18 -30.77
C ASP A 186 13.35 -1.37 -30.13
N ILE A 187 12.86 -1.93 -29.00
CA ILE A 187 13.55 -2.98 -28.23
C ILE A 187 13.87 -4.20 -29.09
N TYR A 188 12.98 -4.57 -30.01
CA TYR A 188 13.17 -5.68 -30.95
C TYR A 188 13.25 -5.17 -32.38
N MET A 189 14.04 -5.83 -33.23
CA MET A 189 14.41 -5.31 -34.56
C MET A 189 13.32 -5.39 -35.64
N LEU A 190 12.09 -5.83 -35.33
CA LEU A 190 11.06 -6.15 -36.33
C LEU A 190 9.61 -5.76 -35.93
N GLN A 191 9.41 -4.94 -34.90
CA GLN A 191 8.06 -4.48 -34.52
C GLN A 191 8.12 -3.10 -33.85
N ASP A 192 7.23 -2.19 -34.29
CA ASP A 192 7.00 -0.87 -33.68
C ASP A 192 6.25 -1.02 -32.35
N GLU A 193 6.85 -1.74 -31.39
CA GLU A 193 6.27 -2.03 -30.08
C GLU A 193 6.94 -1.22 -28.98
N ASN A 194 6.19 -0.28 -28.42
CA ASN A 194 6.56 0.44 -27.20
C ASN A 194 6.25 -0.46 -26.00
N PHE A 195 7.21 -0.63 -25.09
CA PHE A 195 7.02 -1.41 -23.87
C PHE A 195 6.84 -0.49 -22.66
N ASP A 196 5.63 -0.50 -22.11
CA ASP A 196 5.29 0.19 -20.87
C ASP A 196 5.55 -0.69 -19.64
N MET A 197 6.28 -0.15 -18.67
CA MET A 197 6.41 -0.75 -17.34
C MET A 197 5.85 0.19 -16.27
N ILE A 198 4.82 -0.26 -15.55
CA ILE A 198 4.16 0.48 -14.48
C ILE A 198 4.56 -0.13 -13.13
N PHE A 199 5.18 0.68 -12.27
CA PHE A 199 5.48 0.33 -10.89
C PHE A 199 4.45 1.00 -9.97
N ARG A 200 3.93 0.27 -8.98
CA ARG A 200 2.92 0.73 -8.00
C ARG A 200 3.36 0.32 -6.60
#